data_AF-A0AAV0B5E3-F1
#
_entry.id   AF-A0AAV0B5E3-F1
#
_cell.length_a   1.000
_cell.length_b   1.000
_cell.length_c   1.000
_cell.angle_alpha   90.00
_cell.angle_beta   90.00
_cell.angle_gamma   90.00
#
_symmetry.space_group_name_H-M   'P 1'
#
loop_
_entity.id
_entity.type
_entity.pdbx_description
1 polymer ?
#
loop_
_entity_poly.entity_id
_entity_poly.type
_entity_poly.pdbx_seq_one_letter_code
_entity_poly.pdbx_strand_id
1 'polypeptide(L)'
;MLDANLYSLKLVKSAIEPDKTFLINESDGEPVYFRLRSTQEDDSRIELYHSLTMAPLGSYQHISSKLKLIALRNPNSTIELRNTGYLTWEWTFEFERGIKFSWRKNIIGLSSQKRGFSCFLVRKPDPDYPCAIYRPGSSTTPASVQFLDFNIRRIENLTDGRGLEQAILLSLLGFTEAMADYESRKASPSSSPPTSNSAIEPSYRPPQLTRPVTIDYEKPEANEILVSESSTVSEACNRGLNLFKDPLFLYLFVHAPSPNSFKNAVKIANEIKQTHFKRTKEELYQYLIDDIMIKGNSKADLKNSKPNSLKIYLSRTSLDELLPTQGIQSSRRDSHSTQKTSEQKMNRTNEPARTKTRPPELPPKSEEDTQKWKIWSGISRRG
;
A
#
# COMPACT_ATOMS: atom_id res chain seq x y z
N MET A 1 2.83 -8.44 -27.87
CA MET A 1 4.04 -9.28 -27.71
C MET A 1 4.44 -9.12 -26.25
N LEU A 2 4.11 -10.11 -25.39
CA LEU A 2 4.53 -10.06 -23.98
C LEU A 2 6.06 -10.19 -23.93
N ASP A 3 6.69 -9.41 -23.05
CA ASP A 3 8.13 -9.38 -22.86
C ASP A 3 8.67 -10.81 -22.63
N ALA A 4 9.64 -11.25 -23.42
CA ALA A 4 10.23 -12.58 -23.34
C ALA A 4 11.07 -12.82 -22.06
N ASN A 5 11.08 -11.85 -21.15
CA ASN A 5 11.86 -11.81 -19.90
C ASN A 5 10.98 -11.87 -18.64
N LEU A 6 9.76 -12.39 -18.76
CA LEU A 6 8.81 -12.44 -17.64
C LEU A 6 8.71 -13.87 -17.12
N TYR A 7 9.25 -14.10 -15.93
CA TYR A 7 9.07 -15.32 -15.16
C TYR A 7 7.85 -15.16 -14.24
N SER A 8 6.86 -16.03 -14.39
CA SER A 8 5.61 -15.99 -13.62
C SER A 8 5.32 -17.34 -12.99
N LEU A 9 4.89 -17.32 -11.74
CA LEU A 9 4.48 -18.50 -10.97
C LEU A 9 3.00 -18.40 -10.59
N LYS A 10 2.21 -19.42 -10.91
CA LYS A 10 0.83 -19.61 -10.46
C LYS A 10 0.82 -20.32 -9.11
N LEU A 11 0.02 -19.81 -8.18
CA LEU A 11 -0.19 -20.41 -6.86
C LEU A 11 -1.44 -21.29 -6.92
N VAL A 12 -1.26 -22.60 -6.82
CA VAL A 12 -2.32 -23.61 -6.93
C VAL A 12 -2.34 -24.47 -5.69
N LYS A 13 -3.45 -24.45 -4.94
CA LYS A 13 -3.63 -25.32 -3.77
C LYS A 13 -3.77 -26.78 -4.21
N SER A 14 -3.17 -27.71 -3.48
CA SER A 14 -3.38 -29.13 -3.73
C SER A 14 -4.80 -29.52 -3.36
N ALA A 15 -5.43 -30.36 -4.20
CA ALA A 15 -6.76 -30.92 -3.93
C ALA A 15 -6.71 -32.07 -2.90
N ILE A 16 -5.53 -32.66 -2.71
CA ILE A 16 -5.32 -33.84 -1.85
C ILE A 16 -4.71 -33.42 -0.51
N GLU A 17 -3.76 -32.47 -0.54
CA GLU A 17 -3.01 -31.99 0.63
C GLU A 17 -3.36 -30.52 0.90
N PRO A 18 -4.36 -30.20 1.74
CA PRO A 18 -4.89 -28.84 1.88
C PRO A 18 -3.85 -27.81 2.38
N ASP A 19 -2.84 -28.26 3.12
CA ASP A 19 -1.74 -27.44 3.62
C ASP A 19 -0.64 -27.17 2.59
N LYS A 20 -0.76 -27.79 1.41
CA LYS A 20 0.22 -27.71 0.33
C LYS A 20 -0.26 -26.81 -0.80
N THR A 21 0.61 -25.90 -1.22
CA THR A 21 0.38 -25.03 -2.38
C THR A 21 1.56 -25.16 -3.35
N PHE A 22 1.28 -25.51 -4.59
CA PHE A 22 2.28 -25.56 -5.66
C PHE A 22 2.46 -24.17 -6.29
N LEU A 23 3.71 -23.85 -6.61
CA LEU A 23 4.09 -22.67 -7.38
C LEU A 23 4.56 -23.16 -8.75
N ILE A 24 3.70 -22.98 -9.75
CA ILE A 24 3.83 -23.57 -11.09
C ILE A 24 4.29 -22.50 -12.07
N ASN A 25 5.36 -22.76 -12.81
CA ASN A 25 5.83 -21.85 -13.85
C ASN A 25 4.82 -21.78 -14.99
N GLU A 26 4.42 -20.55 -15.35
CA GLU A 26 3.40 -20.33 -16.38
C GLU A 26 3.86 -20.71 -17.78
N SER A 27 5.17 -20.72 -18.04
CA SER A 27 5.73 -20.93 -19.37
C SER A 27 5.75 -22.41 -19.80
N ASP A 28 6.09 -23.31 -18.89
CA ASP A 28 6.19 -24.76 -19.13
C ASP A 28 5.10 -25.56 -18.42
N GLY A 29 4.41 -24.96 -17.43
CA GLY A 29 3.39 -25.64 -16.64
C GLY A 29 3.95 -26.54 -15.52
N GLU A 30 5.27 -26.48 -15.28
CA GLU A 30 5.94 -27.35 -14.31
C GLU A 30 5.94 -26.72 -12.91
N PRO A 31 5.72 -27.52 -11.84
CA PRO A 31 5.90 -27.04 -10.49
C PRO A 31 7.38 -26.72 -10.26
N VAL A 32 7.70 -25.52 -9.77
CA VAL A 32 9.08 -25.13 -9.41
C VAL A 32 9.29 -25.22 -7.92
N TYR A 33 8.29 -24.78 -7.15
CA TYR A 33 8.29 -24.86 -5.70
C TYR A 33 6.99 -25.43 -5.19
N PHE A 34 7.00 -25.88 -3.95
CA PHE A 34 5.79 -25.99 -3.18
C PHE A 34 5.99 -25.41 -1.80
N ARG A 35 4.90 -24.90 -1.26
CA ARG A 35 4.79 -24.40 0.09
C ARG A 35 4.04 -25.43 0.93
N LEU A 36 4.52 -25.68 2.14
CA LEU A 36 3.84 -26.46 3.16
C LEU A 36 3.53 -25.56 4.36
N ARG A 37 2.31 -25.64 4.89
CA ARG A 37 1.92 -25.01 6.16
C ARG A 37 2.16 -26.00 7.29
N SER A 38 2.91 -25.60 8.31
CA SER A 38 2.97 -26.35 9.57
C SER A 38 1.79 -25.94 10.45
N THR A 39 1.05 -26.92 10.96
CA THR A 39 -0.09 -26.72 11.88
C THR A 39 0.23 -27.18 13.31
N GLN A 40 1.51 -27.48 13.60
CA GLN A 40 1.93 -27.88 14.94
C GLN A 40 1.78 -26.70 15.91
N GLU A 41 1.25 -27.02 17.10
CA GLU A 41 0.64 -26.10 18.08
C GLU A 41 1.36 -24.74 18.19
N ASP A 42 0.58 -23.69 17.86
CA ASP A 42 0.79 -22.27 18.15
C ASP A 42 1.76 -21.45 17.26
N ASP A 43 2.25 -21.98 16.13
CA ASP A 43 3.02 -21.16 15.19
C ASP A 43 2.67 -21.43 13.72
N SER A 44 2.06 -20.44 13.05
CA SER A 44 1.68 -20.50 11.62
C SER A 44 2.94 -20.35 10.75
N ARG A 45 3.83 -21.34 10.85
CA ARG A 45 5.08 -21.41 10.11
C ARG A 45 4.83 -21.91 8.69
N ILE A 46 5.41 -21.21 7.74
CA ILE A 46 5.35 -21.55 6.32
C ILE A 46 6.73 -22.04 5.90
N GLU A 47 6.79 -23.16 5.19
CA GLU A 47 8.04 -23.71 4.64
C GLU A 47 7.96 -23.76 3.11
N LEU A 48 9.09 -23.45 2.46
CA LEU A 48 9.23 -23.47 1.01
C LEU A 48 10.23 -24.56 0.61
N TYR A 49 9.86 -25.35 -0.38
CA TYR A 49 10.64 -26.46 -0.90
C TYR A 49 10.75 -26.38 -2.41
N HIS A 50 11.86 -26.89 -2.95
CA HIS A 50 12.00 -27.14 -4.38
C HIS A 50 11.15 -28.36 -4.77
N SER A 51 10.34 -28.24 -5.83
CA SER A 51 9.39 -29.29 -6.25
C SER A 51 10.06 -30.57 -6.75
N LEU A 52 11.15 -30.46 -7.50
CA LEU A 52 11.80 -31.64 -8.07
C LEU A 52 12.66 -32.39 -7.04
N THR A 53 13.50 -31.65 -6.29
CA THR A 53 14.47 -32.24 -5.37
C THR A 53 13.95 -32.42 -3.95
N MET A 54 12.77 -31.86 -3.63
CA MET A 54 12.24 -31.79 -2.27
C MET A 54 13.18 -31.09 -1.28
N ALA A 55 14.16 -30.32 -1.78
CA ALA A 55 15.13 -29.64 -0.93
C ALA A 55 14.45 -28.47 -0.19
N PRO A 56 14.67 -28.33 1.13
CA PRO A 56 14.12 -27.21 1.89
C PRO A 56 14.88 -25.93 1.54
N LEU A 57 14.15 -24.89 1.14
CA LEU A 57 14.70 -23.60 0.68
C LEU A 57 14.61 -22.52 1.76
N GLY A 58 13.59 -22.58 2.61
CA GLY A 58 13.49 -21.65 3.73
C GLY A 58 12.15 -21.72 4.44
N SER A 59 12.02 -20.89 5.47
CA SER A 59 10.78 -20.77 6.23
C SER A 59 10.45 -19.33 6.58
N TYR A 60 9.16 -19.04 6.68
CA TYR A 60 8.60 -17.79 7.17
C TYR A 60 7.91 -18.03 8.52
N GLN A 61 8.10 -17.10 9.45
CA GLN A 61 7.54 -17.13 10.80
C GLN A 61 6.97 -15.75 11.17
N HIS A 62 5.79 -15.75 11.77
CA HIS A 62 5.15 -14.53 12.26
C HIS A 62 5.50 -14.31 13.73
N ILE A 63 6.30 -13.29 14.04
CA ILE A 63 6.70 -12.99 15.41
C ILE A 63 5.73 -12.00 16.06
N SER A 64 5.34 -10.94 15.34
CA SER A 64 4.38 -9.94 15.80
C SER A 64 3.77 -9.16 14.63
N SER A 65 2.80 -8.29 14.93
CA SER A 65 2.24 -7.36 13.94
C SER A 65 3.26 -6.37 13.33
N LYS A 66 4.45 -6.24 13.95
CA LYS A 66 5.54 -5.36 13.51
C LYS A 66 6.73 -6.11 12.92
N LEU A 67 6.87 -7.41 13.19
CA LEU A 67 8.05 -8.19 12.83
C LEU A 67 7.68 -9.60 12.36
N LYS A 68 8.23 -9.99 11.23
CA LYS A 68 8.19 -11.34 10.67
C LYS A 68 9.61 -11.76 10.31
N LEU A 69 9.89 -13.05 10.35
CA LEU A 69 11.21 -13.59 10.04
C LEU A 69 11.15 -14.53 8.85
N ILE A 70 12.16 -14.43 7.99
CA ILE A 70 12.44 -15.41 6.95
C ILE A 70 13.82 -16.01 7.24
N ALA A 71 13.89 -17.34 7.29
CA ALA A 71 15.13 -18.08 7.36
C ALA A 71 15.34 -18.84 6.05
N LEU A 72 16.29 -18.41 5.23
CA LEU A 72 16.70 -19.11 4.01
C LEU A 72 17.68 -20.23 4.35
N ARG A 73 17.72 -21.24 3.49
CA ARG A 73 18.66 -22.37 3.55
C ARG A 73 19.45 -22.44 2.25
N ASN A 74 20.74 -22.76 2.38
CA ASN A 74 21.68 -22.92 1.26
C ASN A 74 21.80 -21.69 0.33
N PRO A 75 22.44 -20.59 0.79
CA PRO A 75 23.11 -20.43 2.09
C PRO A 75 22.13 -20.08 3.23
N ASN A 76 22.54 -20.37 4.46
CA ASN A 76 21.74 -19.99 5.63
C ASN A 76 21.78 -18.47 5.83
N SER A 77 20.61 -17.84 5.83
CA SER A 77 20.46 -16.40 6.04
C SER A 77 19.16 -16.11 6.76
N THR A 78 19.15 -15.08 7.59
CA THR A 78 17.94 -14.61 8.30
C THR A 78 17.62 -13.20 7.87
N ILE A 79 16.37 -12.99 7.45
CA ILE A 79 15.87 -11.73 6.91
C ILE A 79 14.71 -11.29 7.79
N GLU A 80 14.80 -10.05 8.26
CA GLU A 80 13.75 -9.42 9.05
C GLU A 80 12.80 -8.65 8.14
N LEU A 81 11.51 -8.96 8.24
CA LEU A 81 10.45 -8.20 7.63
C LEU A 81 9.83 -7.30 8.68
N ARG A 82 9.94 -6.00 8.48
CA ARG A 82 9.46 -4.98 9.42
C ARG A 82 8.27 -4.24 8.83
N ASN A 83 7.24 -4.06 9.65
CA ASN A 83 6.11 -3.22 9.30
C ASN A 83 6.55 -1.76 9.40
N THR A 84 6.77 -1.12 8.25
CA THR A 84 7.18 0.30 8.14
C THR A 84 6.04 1.19 7.70
N GLY A 85 4.89 0.61 7.39
CA GLY A 85 3.69 1.33 7.02
C GLY A 85 3.11 2.09 8.20
N TYR A 86 2.99 3.42 8.06
CA TYR A 86 2.25 4.25 9.02
C TYR A 86 0.77 4.37 8.63
N LEU A 87 0.49 4.79 7.38
CA LEU A 87 -0.87 4.90 6.83
C LEU A 87 -1.15 3.88 5.73
N THR A 88 -0.12 3.49 4.99
CA THR A 88 -0.21 2.51 3.91
C THR A 88 0.29 1.17 4.42
N TRP A 89 -0.25 0.08 3.88
CA TRP A 89 0.30 -1.23 4.16
C TRP A 89 1.68 -1.32 3.49
N GLU A 90 2.73 -1.29 4.30
CA GLU A 90 4.12 -1.38 3.86
C GLU A 90 4.94 -2.30 4.76
N TRP A 91 5.66 -3.24 4.15
CA TRP A 91 6.61 -4.10 4.85
C TRP A 91 7.96 -4.04 4.16
N THR A 92 9.02 -3.72 4.88
CA THR A 92 10.36 -3.66 4.32
C THR A 92 11.24 -4.78 4.84
N PHE A 93 12.19 -5.20 4.02
CA PHE A 93 13.29 -6.05 4.42
C PHE A 93 14.58 -5.60 3.74
N GLU A 94 15.71 -6.01 4.31
CA GLU A 94 17.02 -5.83 3.69
C GLU A 94 17.56 -7.21 3.31
N PHE A 95 18.19 -7.28 2.14
CA PHE A 95 18.79 -8.50 1.61
C PHE A 95 20.28 -8.26 1.34
N GLU A 96 21.11 -9.27 1.60
CA GLU A 96 22.57 -9.22 1.49
C GLU A 96 23.15 -7.93 2.11
N ARG A 97 23.88 -7.13 1.32
CA ARG A 97 24.65 -5.95 1.76
C ARG A 97 23.77 -4.71 1.96
N GLY A 98 22.62 -4.87 2.60
CA GLY A 98 21.67 -3.78 2.90
C GLY A 98 20.80 -3.37 1.71
N ILE A 99 20.63 -4.26 0.71
CA ILE A 99 19.74 -3.99 -0.43
C ILE A 99 18.31 -3.97 0.08
N LYS A 100 17.69 -2.78 0.10
CA LYS A 100 16.40 -2.58 0.75
C LYS A 100 15.24 -2.79 -0.20
N PHE A 101 14.27 -3.58 0.24
CA PHE A 101 13.04 -3.87 -0.47
C PHE A 101 11.82 -3.40 0.33
N SER A 102 10.74 -3.08 -0.38
CA SER A 102 9.47 -2.65 0.20
C SER A 102 8.29 -3.32 -0.50
N TRP A 103 7.45 -4.00 0.27
CA TRP A 103 6.18 -4.53 -0.16
C TRP A 103 5.08 -3.50 0.03
N ARG A 104 4.33 -3.21 -1.04
CA ARG A 104 3.21 -2.26 -1.03
C ARG A 104 1.95 -2.91 -1.62
N LYS A 105 0.77 -2.54 -1.12
CA LYS A 105 -0.51 -2.92 -1.72
C LYS A 105 -0.76 -2.09 -2.98
N ASN A 106 -1.05 -2.76 -4.09
CA ASN A 106 -1.42 -2.11 -5.36
C ASN A 106 -2.86 -2.46 -5.74
N ILE A 107 -3.56 -1.49 -6.34
CA ILE A 107 -4.85 -1.73 -6.99
C ILE A 107 -4.55 -2.28 -8.38
N ILE A 108 -4.97 -3.52 -8.65
CA ILE A 108 -4.70 -4.18 -9.92
C ILE A 108 -5.99 -4.25 -10.72
N GLY A 109 -6.13 -3.36 -11.71
CA GLY A 109 -7.27 -3.30 -12.63
C GLY A 109 -8.37 -2.31 -12.23
N LEU A 110 -9.15 -1.88 -13.22
CA LEU A 110 -10.23 -0.89 -13.08
C LEU A 110 -11.49 -1.43 -12.35
N SER A 111 -11.60 -2.74 -12.14
CA SER A 111 -12.79 -3.39 -11.56
C SER A 111 -12.50 -4.48 -10.51
N SER A 112 -11.25 -4.65 -10.06
CA SER A 112 -10.92 -5.71 -9.11
C SER A 112 -10.89 -5.18 -7.68
N GLN A 113 -11.85 -5.62 -6.86
CA GLN A 113 -11.87 -5.43 -5.41
C GLN A 113 -10.69 -6.10 -4.69
N LYS A 114 -9.94 -6.97 -5.37
CA LYS A 114 -8.79 -7.66 -4.78
C LYS A 114 -7.53 -6.84 -4.98
N ARG A 115 -6.98 -6.31 -3.88
CA ARG A 115 -5.68 -5.64 -3.87
C ARG A 115 -4.56 -6.67 -4.03
N GLY A 116 -3.69 -6.43 -5.00
CA GLY A 116 -2.46 -7.19 -5.15
C GLY A 116 -1.33 -6.58 -4.33
N PHE A 117 -0.15 -7.19 -4.46
CA PHE A 117 1.06 -6.71 -3.81
C PHE A 117 2.15 -6.48 -4.85
N SER A 118 3.06 -5.55 -4.59
CA SER A 118 4.29 -5.49 -5.36
C SER A 118 5.47 -5.25 -4.43
N CYS A 119 6.55 -5.96 -4.70
CA CYS A 119 7.82 -5.83 -4.02
C CYS A 119 8.68 -4.88 -4.85
N PHE A 120 9.04 -3.75 -4.26
CA PHE A 120 9.88 -2.72 -4.86
C PHE A 120 11.28 -2.80 -4.30
N LEU A 121 12.28 -2.52 -5.13
CA LEU A 121 13.61 -2.15 -4.67
C LEU A 121 13.61 -0.66 -4.31
N VAL A 122 14.08 -0.32 -3.12
CA VAL A 122 14.17 1.06 -2.61
C VAL A 122 15.56 1.60 -2.90
N ARG A 123 15.67 2.69 -3.67
CA ARG A 123 16.97 3.17 -4.19
C ARG A 123 17.24 4.66 -3.94
N LYS A 124 17.06 5.16 -2.74
CA LYS A 124 17.28 6.60 -2.49
C LYS A 124 18.70 7.04 -2.90
N PRO A 125 18.86 8.16 -3.65
CA PRO A 125 17.83 9.15 -4.00
C PRO A 125 16.99 8.82 -5.25
N ASP A 126 17.38 7.81 -6.04
CA ASP A 126 16.65 7.36 -7.21
C ASP A 126 15.24 6.83 -6.90
N PRO A 127 14.33 6.83 -7.89
CA PRO A 127 13.01 6.24 -7.74
C PRO A 127 13.09 4.71 -7.57
N ASP A 128 12.22 4.21 -6.70
CA ASP A 128 11.99 2.79 -6.50
C ASP A 128 11.45 2.13 -7.79
N TYR A 129 11.75 0.85 -8.01
CA TYR A 129 11.16 0.09 -9.12
C TYR A 129 10.71 -1.30 -8.67
N PRO A 130 9.65 -1.86 -9.29
CA PRO A 130 9.13 -3.16 -8.89
C PRO A 130 10.07 -4.29 -9.32
N CYS A 131 10.25 -5.27 -8.46
CA CYS A 131 10.98 -6.52 -8.72
C CYS A 131 10.02 -7.71 -8.83
N ALA A 132 8.91 -7.69 -8.10
CA ALA A 132 7.87 -8.70 -8.20
C ALA A 132 6.46 -8.10 -8.06
N ILE A 133 5.49 -8.69 -8.74
CA ILE A 133 4.08 -8.27 -8.74
C ILE A 133 3.20 -9.49 -8.48
N TYR A 134 2.49 -9.49 -7.37
CA TYR A 134 1.47 -10.46 -7.04
C TYR A 134 0.09 -10.00 -7.50
N ARG A 135 -0.59 -10.86 -8.24
CA ARG A 135 -1.98 -10.71 -8.65
C ARG A 135 -2.84 -11.74 -7.93
N PRO A 136 -3.85 -11.32 -7.14
CA PRO A 136 -4.74 -12.26 -6.49
C PRO A 136 -5.60 -13.01 -7.52
N GLY A 137 -5.90 -14.27 -7.22
CA GLY A 137 -6.71 -15.11 -8.09
C GLY A 137 -8.18 -14.67 -8.17
N SER A 138 -8.83 -15.03 -9.26
CA SER A 138 -10.29 -14.91 -9.44
C SER A 138 -10.97 -16.28 -9.31
N SER A 139 -12.25 -16.38 -9.65
CA SER A 139 -12.95 -17.67 -9.73
C SER A 139 -12.42 -18.55 -10.88
N THR A 140 -11.87 -17.94 -11.93
CA THR A 140 -11.45 -18.63 -13.16
C THR A 140 -9.93 -18.65 -13.34
N THR A 141 -9.20 -17.79 -12.63
CA THR A 141 -7.75 -17.68 -12.74
C THR A 141 -7.08 -17.86 -11.38
N PRO A 142 -6.06 -18.74 -11.27
CA PRO A 142 -5.29 -18.86 -10.03
C PRO A 142 -4.55 -17.55 -9.74
N ALA A 143 -4.18 -17.35 -8.48
CA ALA A 143 -3.32 -16.24 -8.11
C ALA A 143 -1.93 -16.43 -8.75
N SER A 144 -1.24 -15.34 -9.08
CA SER A 144 0.09 -15.42 -9.67
C SER A 144 1.04 -14.39 -9.11
N VAL A 145 2.32 -14.71 -9.12
CA VAL A 145 3.42 -13.78 -8.85
C VAL A 145 4.32 -13.72 -10.07
N GLN A 146 4.58 -12.50 -10.52
CA GLN A 146 5.43 -12.22 -11.67
C GLN A 146 6.72 -11.57 -11.19
N PHE A 147 7.84 -12.15 -11.55
CA PHE A 147 9.17 -11.57 -11.35
C PHE A 147 9.57 -10.76 -12.58
N LEU A 148 10.10 -9.57 -12.32
CA LEU A 148 10.55 -8.65 -13.34
C LEU A 148 12.06 -8.85 -13.52
N ASP A 149 12.45 -9.91 -14.23
CA ASP A 149 13.84 -10.36 -14.30
C ASP A 149 14.80 -9.28 -14.80
N PHE A 150 14.36 -8.44 -15.73
CA PHE A 150 15.16 -7.28 -16.16
C PHE A 150 15.48 -6.34 -14.99
N ASN A 151 14.50 -6.07 -14.13
CA ASN A 151 14.67 -5.23 -12.95
C ASN A 151 15.54 -5.89 -11.89
N ILE A 152 15.44 -7.21 -11.70
CA ILE A 152 16.25 -7.93 -10.72
C ILE A 152 17.71 -8.05 -11.20
N ARG A 153 17.95 -8.31 -12.49
CA ARG A 153 19.30 -8.48 -13.04
C ARG A 153 20.16 -7.21 -13.03
N ARG A 154 19.54 -6.03 -12.94
CA ARG A 154 20.23 -4.74 -12.88
C ARG A 154 20.41 -4.20 -11.44
N ILE A 155 20.14 -5.02 -10.43
CA ILE A 155 20.40 -4.65 -9.03
C ILE A 155 21.90 -4.74 -8.80
N GLU A 156 22.51 -3.60 -8.49
CA GLU A 156 23.93 -3.54 -8.14
C GLU A 156 24.19 -4.29 -6.82
N ASN A 157 25.30 -5.04 -6.77
CA ASN A 157 25.76 -5.80 -5.61
C ASN A 157 24.85 -6.98 -5.18
N LEU A 158 23.85 -7.35 -5.98
CA LEU A 158 23.08 -8.58 -5.74
C LEU A 158 23.90 -9.80 -6.20
N THR A 159 24.26 -10.67 -5.27
CA THR A 159 25.02 -11.90 -5.59
C THR A 159 24.15 -13.15 -5.66
N ASP A 160 23.13 -13.23 -4.82
CA ASP A 160 22.22 -14.37 -4.73
C ASP A 160 20.80 -14.00 -5.20
N GLY A 161 20.63 -13.97 -6.53
CA GLY A 161 19.32 -13.72 -7.13
C GLY A 161 18.27 -14.79 -6.80
N ARG A 162 18.70 -16.03 -6.55
CA ARG A 162 17.80 -17.14 -6.22
C ARG A 162 17.33 -17.08 -4.76
N GLY A 163 18.21 -16.74 -3.83
CA GLY A 163 17.83 -16.45 -2.44
C GLY A 163 16.88 -15.26 -2.35
N LEU A 164 17.09 -14.22 -3.17
CA LEU A 164 16.15 -13.10 -3.25
C LEU A 164 14.76 -13.54 -3.75
N GLU A 165 14.70 -14.37 -4.80
CA GLU A 165 13.45 -14.95 -5.30
C GLU A 165 12.71 -15.69 -4.18
N GLN A 166 13.42 -16.55 -3.44
CA GLN A 166 12.87 -17.32 -2.32
C GLN A 166 12.39 -16.41 -1.17
N ALA A 167 13.13 -15.35 -0.84
CA ALA A 167 12.73 -14.37 0.18
C ALA A 167 11.44 -13.61 -0.23
N ILE A 168 11.35 -13.20 -1.50
CA ILE A 168 10.14 -12.58 -2.06
C ILE A 168 8.97 -13.57 -2.00
N LEU A 169 9.17 -14.84 -2.35
CA LEU A 169 8.12 -15.86 -2.28
C LEU A 169 7.65 -16.12 -0.84
N LEU A 170 8.57 -16.36 0.09
CA LEU A 170 8.25 -16.62 1.49
C LEU A 170 7.51 -15.45 2.15
N SER A 171 7.95 -14.21 1.89
CA SER A 171 7.24 -13.02 2.37
C SER A 171 5.83 -12.92 1.81
N LEU A 172 5.66 -13.09 0.50
CA LEU A 172 4.36 -13.07 -0.17
C LEU A 172 3.41 -14.15 0.36
N LEU A 173 3.90 -15.38 0.52
CA LEU A 173 3.13 -16.50 1.04
C LEU A 173 2.66 -16.21 2.46
N GLY A 174 3.51 -15.62 3.30
CA GLY A 174 3.14 -15.16 4.64
C GLY A 174 2.06 -14.09 4.67
N PHE A 175 2.11 -13.12 3.75
CA PHE A 175 1.10 -12.05 3.68
C PHE A 175 -0.26 -12.56 3.21
N THR A 176 -0.26 -13.42 2.19
CA THR A 176 -1.49 -13.97 1.61
C THR A 176 -2.17 -14.95 2.56
N GLU A 177 -1.40 -15.66 3.39
CA GLU A 177 -1.94 -16.54 4.43
C GLU A 177 -2.62 -15.77 5.56
N ALA A 178 -1.96 -14.75 6.10
CA ALA A 178 -2.55 -13.90 7.14
C ALA A 178 -3.88 -13.26 6.68
N MET A 179 -3.98 -12.94 5.39
CA MET A 179 -5.23 -12.47 4.79
C MET A 179 -6.29 -13.58 4.68
N ALA A 180 -5.92 -14.76 4.21
CA ALA A 180 -6.84 -15.89 4.08
C ALA A 180 -7.43 -16.32 5.44
N ASP A 181 -6.61 -16.36 6.49
CA ASP A 181 -7.05 -16.68 7.86
C ASP A 181 -7.96 -15.59 8.43
N TYR A 182 -7.72 -14.32 8.09
CA TYR A 182 -8.60 -13.22 8.46
C TYR A 182 -9.98 -13.33 7.80
N GLU A 183 -10.03 -13.65 6.51
CA GLU A 183 -11.31 -13.87 5.80
C GLU A 183 -12.04 -15.14 6.28
N SER A 184 -11.30 -16.20 6.61
CA SER A 184 -11.89 -17.46 7.12
C SER A 184 -12.55 -17.29 8.49
N ARG A 185 -11.96 -16.49 9.39
CA ARG A 185 -12.54 -16.12 10.69
C ARG A 185 -13.77 -15.21 10.58
N LYS A 186 -13.91 -14.44 9.51
CA LYS A 186 -15.12 -13.66 9.24
C LYS A 186 -16.28 -14.52 8.73
N ALA A 187 -15.96 -15.55 7.95
CA ALA A 187 -16.97 -16.44 7.37
C ALA A 187 -17.58 -17.43 8.39
N SER A 188 -17.01 -17.54 9.59
CA SER A 188 -17.56 -18.33 10.70
C SER A 188 -18.37 -17.42 11.63
N PRO A 189 -19.72 -17.46 11.61
CA PRO A 189 -20.52 -16.74 12.59
C PRO A 189 -20.37 -17.45 13.96
N SER A 190 -19.86 -16.70 14.95
CA SER A 190 -20.11 -16.86 16.39
C SER A 190 -20.80 -18.17 16.81
N SER A 191 -20.04 -19.23 17.06
CA SER A 191 -20.51 -20.33 17.91
C SER A 191 -20.32 -19.93 19.38
N SER A 192 -21.44 -19.66 20.05
CA SER A 192 -21.54 -19.50 21.51
C SER A 192 -21.01 -20.73 22.26
N PRO A 193 -20.60 -20.61 23.54
CA PRO A 193 -19.97 -21.70 24.31
C PRO A 193 -20.95 -22.86 24.62
N PRO A 194 -20.44 -24.06 24.98
CA PRO A 194 -21.21 -25.28 24.94
C PRO A 194 -22.14 -25.39 26.16
N THR A 195 -23.41 -25.70 25.90
CA THR A 195 -24.31 -26.23 26.91
C THR A 195 -24.64 -27.67 26.53
N SER A 196 -24.29 -28.58 27.43
CA SER A 196 -24.62 -30.01 27.41
C SER A 196 -26.13 -30.25 27.41
N ASN A 197 -26.64 -31.04 26.45
CA ASN A 197 -27.31 -32.32 26.73
C ASN A 197 -27.90 -32.99 25.48
N SER A 198 -27.83 -34.33 25.52
CA SER A 198 -28.35 -35.41 24.67
C SER A 198 -29.53 -35.15 23.73
N ALA A 199 -29.46 -35.71 22.51
CA ALA A 199 -30.22 -36.91 22.09
C ALA A 199 -30.02 -37.20 20.58
N ILE A 200 -30.09 -38.48 20.25
CA ILE A 200 -29.91 -39.11 18.92
C ILE A 200 -31.27 -39.12 18.19
N GLU A 201 -31.33 -38.70 16.92
CA GLU A 201 -31.96 -39.46 15.81
C GLU A 201 -31.79 -38.77 14.43
N PRO A 202 -31.81 -39.53 13.32
CA PRO A 202 -31.51 -39.05 11.98
C PRO A 202 -32.80 -38.65 11.22
N SER A 203 -32.78 -37.52 10.51
CA SER A 203 -33.83 -37.21 9.55
C SER A 203 -33.28 -36.63 8.25
N TYR A 204 -33.60 -37.35 7.16
CA TYR A 204 -33.46 -36.98 5.76
C TYR A 204 -33.88 -35.53 5.47
N ARG A 205 -33.09 -34.79 4.68
CA ARG A 205 -33.49 -33.51 4.10
C ARG A 205 -33.47 -33.58 2.56
N PRO A 206 -34.57 -33.27 1.87
CA PRO A 206 -34.63 -33.25 0.41
C PRO A 206 -33.92 -32.02 -0.19
N PRO A 207 -33.58 -32.03 -1.50
CA PRO A 207 -32.87 -30.94 -2.15
C PRO A 207 -33.81 -29.75 -2.39
N GLN A 208 -33.40 -28.55 -1.97
CA GLN A 208 -34.10 -27.32 -2.35
C GLN A 208 -33.21 -26.33 -3.08
N LEU A 209 -33.84 -25.78 -4.11
CA LEU A 209 -33.38 -24.92 -5.19
C LEU A 209 -32.94 -23.52 -4.73
N THR A 210 -32.09 -22.92 -5.58
CA THR A 210 -31.90 -21.48 -5.85
C THR A 210 -31.69 -20.57 -4.64
N ARG A 211 -30.42 -20.22 -4.38
CA ARG A 211 -30.06 -19.08 -3.52
C ARG A 211 -30.31 -17.75 -4.25
N PRO A 212 -30.95 -16.76 -3.61
CA PRO A 212 -31.05 -15.41 -4.15
C PRO A 212 -29.68 -14.72 -4.13
N VAL A 213 -29.38 -14.00 -5.21
CA VAL A 213 -28.20 -13.14 -5.35
C VAL A 213 -28.21 -12.10 -4.23
N THR A 214 -27.32 -12.29 -3.25
CA THR A 214 -27.08 -11.32 -2.20
C THR A 214 -25.97 -10.39 -2.70
N ILE A 215 -26.28 -9.11 -2.89
CA ILE A 215 -25.29 -8.08 -3.20
C ILE A 215 -24.47 -7.88 -1.91
N ASP A 216 -23.24 -8.38 -1.90
CA ASP A 216 -22.29 -8.24 -0.79
C ASP A 216 -21.95 -6.75 -0.59
N TYR A 217 -22.47 -6.16 0.49
CA TYR A 217 -21.95 -4.90 1.01
C TYR A 217 -20.63 -5.20 1.74
N GLU A 218 -19.51 -4.77 1.14
CA GLU A 218 -18.17 -4.84 1.75
C GLU A 218 -18.14 -4.15 3.12
N LYS A 219 -17.49 -4.78 4.10
CA LYS A 219 -17.36 -4.24 5.46
C LYS A 219 -16.34 -3.09 5.49
N PRO A 220 -16.65 -1.94 6.12
CA PRO A 220 -15.75 -0.80 6.21
C PRO A 220 -14.42 -1.14 6.90
N GLU A 221 -13.33 -0.52 6.44
CA GLU A 221 -12.02 -0.57 7.09
C GLU A 221 -12.11 -0.11 8.56
N ALA A 222 -11.17 -0.52 9.41
CA ALA A 222 -11.21 -0.20 10.85
C ALA A 222 -11.22 1.33 11.12
N ASN A 223 -10.58 2.10 10.23
CA ASN A 223 -10.49 3.56 10.29
C ASN A 223 -11.54 4.24 9.39
N GLU A 224 -12.50 3.47 8.86
CA GLU A 224 -13.52 3.94 7.93
C GLU A 224 -14.88 4.02 8.60
N ILE A 225 -15.55 5.15 8.38
CA ILE A 225 -16.96 5.34 8.67
C ILE A 225 -17.68 5.40 7.33
N LEU A 226 -18.26 4.27 6.93
CA LEU A 226 -19.07 4.18 5.72
C LEU A 226 -20.43 4.84 5.94
N VAL A 227 -20.81 5.76 5.06
CA VAL A 227 -22.06 6.51 5.13
C VAL A 227 -22.98 6.05 4.01
N SER A 228 -24.01 5.29 4.37
CA SER A 228 -25.11 4.93 3.49
C SER A 228 -26.27 5.93 3.62
N GLU A 229 -27.25 5.83 2.73
CA GLU A 229 -28.51 6.61 2.80
C GLU A 229 -29.32 6.31 4.08
N SER A 230 -29.14 5.10 4.66
CA SER A 230 -29.78 4.66 5.91
C SER A 230 -28.98 4.96 7.18
N SER A 231 -27.77 5.53 7.07
CA SER A 231 -26.89 5.76 8.23
C SER A 231 -27.40 6.90 9.11
N THR A 232 -27.53 6.66 10.42
CA THR A 232 -27.87 7.73 11.37
C THR A 232 -26.62 8.55 11.72
N VAL A 233 -26.73 9.88 11.65
CA VAL A 233 -25.60 10.78 11.91
C VAL A 233 -25.04 10.58 13.32
N SER A 234 -25.92 10.44 14.32
CA SER A 234 -25.51 10.31 15.73
C SER A 234 -24.68 9.04 15.98
N GLU A 235 -25.07 7.89 15.40
CA GLU A 235 -24.33 6.64 15.56
C GLU A 235 -22.95 6.70 14.90
N ALA A 236 -22.89 7.21 13.67
CA ALA A 236 -21.63 7.40 12.94
C ALA A 236 -20.68 8.35 13.68
N CYS A 237 -21.21 9.44 14.23
CA CYS A 237 -20.44 10.39 15.05
C CYS A 237 -19.88 9.74 16.32
N ASN A 238 -20.72 9.01 17.06
CA ASN A 238 -20.29 8.31 18.28
C ASN A 238 -19.21 7.27 18.00
N ARG A 239 -19.31 6.55 16.88
CA ARG A 239 -18.28 5.61 16.43
C ARG A 239 -16.95 6.33 16.16
N GLY A 240 -16.96 7.44 15.43
CA GLY A 240 -15.75 8.20 15.15
C GLY A 240 -15.10 8.79 16.41
N LEU A 241 -15.91 9.32 17.33
CA LEU A 241 -15.43 9.84 18.61
C LEU A 241 -14.85 8.75 19.51
N ASN A 242 -15.38 7.53 19.46
CA ASN A 242 -14.84 6.39 20.20
C ASN A 242 -13.46 5.98 19.70
N LEU A 243 -13.19 6.06 18.39
CA LEU A 243 -11.87 5.77 17.83
C LEU A 243 -10.81 6.76 18.35
N PHE A 244 -11.15 8.05 18.39
CA PHE A 244 -10.27 9.09 18.95
C PHE A 244 -10.17 9.08 20.49
N LYS A 245 -10.78 8.12 21.21
CA LYS A 245 -10.47 7.94 22.63
C LYS A 245 -9.07 7.37 22.84
N ASP A 246 -8.59 6.55 21.90
CA ASP A 246 -7.23 6.03 21.95
C ASP A 246 -6.24 7.14 21.58
N PRO A 247 -5.30 7.50 22.48
CA PRO A 247 -4.31 8.54 22.21
C PRO A 247 -3.38 8.21 21.02
N LEU A 248 -3.24 6.94 20.66
CA LEU A 248 -2.42 6.47 19.54
C LEU A 248 -3.19 6.42 18.21
N PHE A 249 -4.49 6.69 18.23
CA PHE A 249 -5.31 6.70 17.02
C PHE A 249 -5.11 8.01 16.24
N LEU A 250 -4.49 7.91 15.07
CA LEU A 250 -4.00 9.08 14.33
C LEU A 250 -5.06 9.69 13.40
N TYR A 251 -5.82 8.86 12.68
CA TYR A 251 -6.78 9.34 11.69
C TYR A 251 -7.93 8.36 11.43
N LEU A 252 -9.05 8.90 10.95
CA LEU A 252 -10.13 8.15 10.32
C LEU A 252 -10.55 8.85 9.03
N PHE A 253 -11.35 8.17 8.20
CA PHE A 253 -12.03 8.82 7.09
C PHE A 253 -13.50 8.42 7.00
N VAL A 254 -14.32 9.42 6.65
CA VAL A 254 -15.74 9.25 6.38
C VAL A 254 -15.90 9.03 4.88
N HIS A 255 -16.40 7.86 4.49
CA HIS A 255 -16.53 7.46 3.10
C HIS A 255 -18.00 7.42 2.69
N ALA A 256 -18.33 8.15 1.64
CA ALA A 256 -19.66 8.19 1.05
C ALA A 256 -19.57 7.57 -0.36
N PRO A 257 -20.03 6.33 -0.57
CA PRO A 257 -19.86 5.62 -1.83
C PRO A 257 -20.85 6.07 -2.92
N SER A 258 -21.81 6.93 -2.59
CA SER A 258 -22.79 7.46 -3.54
C SER A 258 -23.02 8.97 -3.33
N PRO A 259 -23.28 9.75 -4.39
CA PRO A 259 -23.54 11.19 -4.29
C PRO A 259 -24.68 11.57 -3.34
N ASN A 260 -25.69 10.69 -3.20
CA ASN A 260 -26.82 10.89 -2.30
C ASN A 260 -26.40 10.97 -0.82
N SER A 261 -25.31 10.28 -0.46
CA SER A 261 -24.77 10.22 0.90
C SER A 261 -23.76 11.31 1.24
N PHE A 262 -23.35 12.14 0.26
CA PHE A 262 -22.29 13.14 0.44
C PHE A 262 -22.61 14.20 1.51
N LYS A 263 -23.86 14.69 1.52
CA LYS A 263 -24.30 15.68 2.52
C LYS A 263 -24.22 15.11 3.94
N ASN A 264 -24.57 13.84 4.10
CA ASN A 264 -24.51 13.16 5.40
C ASN A 264 -23.06 12.96 5.84
N ALA A 265 -22.17 12.57 4.94
CA ALA A 265 -20.74 12.39 5.24
C ALA A 265 -20.07 13.69 5.70
N VAL A 266 -20.35 14.81 5.02
CA VAL A 266 -19.85 16.13 5.43
C VAL A 266 -20.37 16.53 6.81
N LYS A 267 -21.66 16.26 7.07
CA LYS A 267 -22.27 16.54 8.39
C LYS A 267 -21.61 15.73 9.50
N ILE A 268 -21.43 14.42 9.29
CA ILE A 268 -20.79 13.50 10.23
C ILE A 268 -19.35 13.95 10.53
N ALA A 269 -18.55 14.23 9.50
CA ALA A 269 -17.16 14.65 9.68
C ALA A 269 -17.04 15.94 10.50
N ASN A 270 -17.86 16.95 10.19
CA ASN A 270 -17.88 18.22 10.92
C ASN A 270 -18.32 18.03 12.37
N GLU A 271 -19.32 17.19 12.64
CA GLU A 271 -19.83 16.95 13.98
C GLU A 271 -18.83 16.18 14.85
N ILE A 272 -18.11 15.19 14.30
CA ILE A 272 -16.99 14.52 14.97
C ILE A 272 -15.90 15.55 15.32
N LYS A 273 -15.45 16.36 14.36
CA LYS A 273 -14.41 17.38 14.57
C LYS A 273 -14.81 18.39 15.65
N GLN A 274 -16.02 18.93 15.59
CA GLN A 274 -16.51 19.90 16.58
C GLN A 274 -16.65 19.29 17.97
N THR A 275 -17.19 18.08 18.07
CA THR A 275 -17.44 17.42 19.35
C THR A 275 -16.12 16.99 20.01
N HIS A 276 -15.16 16.49 19.23
CA HIS A 276 -13.81 16.20 19.69
C HIS A 276 -13.16 17.45 20.28
N PHE A 277 -13.11 18.55 19.51
CA PHE A 277 -12.50 19.80 19.96
C PHE A 277 -13.14 20.36 21.24
N LYS A 278 -14.48 20.29 21.35
CA LYS A 278 -15.18 20.72 22.58
C LYS A 278 -14.73 19.93 23.81
N ARG A 279 -14.50 18.62 23.67
CA ARG A 279 -14.17 17.70 24.77
C ARG A 279 -12.69 17.70 25.14
N THR A 280 -11.79 17.73 24.15
CA THR A 280 -10.35 17.53 24.36
C THR A 280 -9.52 18.81 24.18
N LYS A 281 -10.10 19.87 23.61
CA LYS A 281 -9.40 21.09 23.14
C LYS A 281 -8.32 20.84 22.09
N GLU A 282 -8.29 19.64 21.52
CA GLU A 282 -7.39 19.25 20.43
C GLU A 282 -8.10 19.43 19.08
N GLU A 283 -7.47 20.18 18.17
CA GLU A 283 -7.98 20.40 16.83
C GLU A 283 -7.60 19.23 15.90
N LEU A 284 -8.60 18.71 15.17
CA LEU A 284 -8.36 17.72 14.11
C LEU A 284 -8.18 18.43 12.76
N TYR A 285 -7.16 18.01 12.02
CA TYR A 285 -6.99 18.33 10.61
C TYR A 285 -8.08 17.64 9.79
N GLN A 286 -8.61 18.33 8.77
CA GLN A 286 -9.66 17.81 7.89
C GLN A 286 -9.26 17.97 6.44
N TYR A 287 -9.27 16.86 5.69
CA TYR A 287 -8.89 16.84 4.27
C TYR A 287 -10.02 16.24 3.44
N LEU A 288 -10.34 16.89 2.33
CA LEU A 288 -11.30 16.40 1.34
C LEU A 288 -10.53 15.79 0.17
N ILE A 289 -10.75 14.51 -0.10
CA ILE A 289 -10.19 13.85 -1.29
C ILE A 289 -11.35 13.43 -2.19
N ASP A 290 -11.41 14.05 -3.35
CA ASP A 290 -12.26 13.60 -4.45
C ASP A 290 -11.52 12.53 -5.26
N ASP A 291 -12.24 11.50 -5.71
CA ASP A 291 -11.68 10.43 -6.56
C ASP A 291 -11.01 10.94 -7.86
N ILE A 292 -11.33 12.18 -8.27
CA ILE A 292 -10.72 12.85 -9.43
C ILE A 292 -9.22 13.04 -9.22
N MET A 293 -8.74 13.19 -7.98
CA MET A 293 -7.31 13.37 -7.68
C MET A 293 -6.55 12.05 -7.49
N ILE A 294 -7.25 10.93 -7.25
CA ILE A 294 -6.63 9.60 -7.14
C ILE A 294 -6.34 9.01 -8.55
N LYS A 295 -7.10 9.45 -9.56
CA LYS A 295 -6.80 9.21 -10.97
C LYS A 295 -5.72 10.19 -11.44
N GLY A 296 -4.46 9.88 -11.16
CA GLY A 296 -3.33 10.78 -11.38
C GLY A 296 -3.26 11.43 -12.77
N ASN A 297 -2.82 12.69 -12.78
CA ASN A 297 -2.05 13.36 -13.83
C ASN A 297 -2.48 13.32 -15.31
N SER A 298 -3.71 12.93 -15.63
CA SER A 298 -4.26 13.15 -16.98
C SER A 298 -4.88 14.53 -17.06
N LYS A 299 -4.10 15.53 -17.53
CA LYS A 299 -4.65 16.75 -18.13
C LYS A 299 -5.31 16.39 -19.47
N ALA A 300 -6.45 15.72 -19.41
CA ALA A 300 -7.39 15.58 -20.52
C ALA A 300 -8.77 15.32 -19.93
N ASP A 301 -9.69 16.26 -20.13
CA ASP A 301 -11.12 16.21 -19.83
C ASP A 301 -11.58 16.27 -18.36
N LEU A 302 -11.00 17.20 -17.58
CA LEU A 302 -11.66 17.74 -16.38
C LEU A 302 -12.59 18.89 -16.77
N LYS A 303 -13.86 18.60 -17.09
CA LYS A 303 -14.90 19.63 -16.91
C LYS A 303 -16.34 19.14 -16.70
N ASN A 304 -16.65 17.84 -16.69
CA ASN A 304 -18.05 17.43 -16.47
C ASN A 304 -18.32 16.07 -15.79
N SER A 305 -17.34 15.37 -15.22
CA SER A 305 -17.63 14.17 -14.41
C SER A 305 -17.90 14.54 -12.96
N LYS A 306 -19.14 14.39 -12.49
CA LYS A 306 -19.48 14.49 -11.07
C LYS A 306 -18.73 13.41 -10.27
N PRO A 307 -18.24 13.68 -9.05
CA PRO A 307 -17.55 12.68 -8.23
C PRO A 307 -18.52 11.55 -7.87
N ASN A 308 -18.06 10.31 -8.07
CA ASN A 308 -18.86 9.10 -7.80
C ASN A 308 -18.73 8.63 -6.35
N SER A 309 -17.68 9.05 -5.63
CA SER A 309 -17.48 8.81 -4.19
C SER A 309 -16.79 10.01 -3.53
N LEU A 310 -16.97 10.16 -2.22
CA LEU A 310 -16.41 11.22 -1.39
C LEU A 310 -15.68 10.62 -0.18
N LYS A 311 -14.45 11.06 0.09
CA LYS A 311 -13.70 10.70 1.29
C LYS A 311 -13.24 11.94 2.06
N ILE A 312 -13.61 12.00 3.33
CA ILE A 312 -13.24 13.09 4.25
C ILE A 312 -12.36 12.53 5.35
N TYR A 313 -11.09 12.89 5.37
CA TYR A 313 -10.14 12.46 6.40
C TYR A 313 -10.19 13.41 7.59
N LEU A 314 -10.17 12.85 8.79
CA LEU A 314 -9.98 13.56 10.05
C LEU A 314 -8.73 12.99 10.73
N SER A 315 -7.79 13.85 11.10
CA SER A 315 -6.48 13.44 11.63
C SER A 315 -5.99 14.32 12.76
N ARG A 316 -5.23 13.76 13.70
CA ARG A 316 -4.51 14.50 14.75
C ARG A 316 -3.21 15.12 14.27
N THR A 317 -2.58 14.50 13.29
CA THR A 317 -1.35 14.99 12.66
C THR A 317 -1.66 15.56 11.28
N SER A 318 -0.86 16.52 10.84
CA SER A 318 -0.95 17.02 9.47
C SER A 318 -0.75 15.87 8.47
N LEU A 319 -1.60 15.82 7.45
CA LEU A 319 -1.50 14.89 6.32
C LEU A 319 -1.16 15.66 5.04
N ASP A 320 -0.07 16.43 5.08
CA ASP A 320 0.37 17.29 3.97
C ASP A 320 0.61 16.53 2.66
N GLU A 321 0.90 15.23 2.75
CA GLU A 321 1.04 14.32 1.59
C GLU A 321 -0.27 14.10 0.81
N LEU A 322 -1.43 14.41 1.42
CA LEU A 322 -2.74 14.34 0.75
C LEU A 322 -3.07 15.61 -0.05
N LEU A 323 -2.30 16.68 0.13
CA LEU A 323 -2.49 17.93 -0.60
C LEU A 323 -1.85 17.82 -2.00
N PRO A 324 -2.52 18.29 -3.06
CA PRO A 324 -1.94 18.28 -4.40
C PRO A 324 -0.63 19.07 -4.42
N THR A 325 0.47 18.41 -4.81
CA THR A 325 1.79 19.04 -4.94
C THR A 325 1.70 20.09 -6.04
N GLN A 326 1.63 21.38 -5.69
CA GLN A 326 1.79 22.43 -6.69
C GLN A 326 3.23 22.38 -7.19
N GLY A 327 3.40 21.97 -8.44
CA GLY A 327 4.70 21.80 -9.07
C GLY A 327 5.53 23.09 -9.00
N ILE A 328 6.60 23.06 -8.21
CA ILE A 328 7.64 24.09 -8.24
C ILE A 328 8.38 23.92 -9.57
N GLN A 329 8.04 24.75 -10.55
CA GLN A 329 8.81 24.91 -11.78
C GLN A 329 10.12 25.60 -11.45
N SER A 330 11.22 24.84 -11.33
CA SER A 330 12.55 25.43 -11.40
C SER A 330 12.84 25.82 -12.85
N SER A 331 12.81 27.12 -13.12
CA SER A 331 13.16 27.71 -14.41
C SER A 331 14.63 27.45 -14.75
N ARG A 332 14.90 26.57 -15.72
CA ARG A 332 16.14 26.60 -16.49
C ARG A 332 16.06 27.79 -17.45
N ARG A 333 16.88 28.82 -17.21
CA ARG A 333 17.17 29.82 -18.25
C ARG A 333 18.20 29.21 -19.19
N ASP A 334 17.75 28.85 -20.37
CA ASP A 334 18.59 28.81 -21.56
C ASP A 334 18.73 30.25 -22.09
N SER A 335 19.96 30.69 -22.33
CA SER A 335 20.25 31.77 -23.26
C SER A 335 21.16 31.25 -24.35
N HIS A 336 20.57 31.10 -25.54
CA HIS A 336 21.22 30.90 -26.83
C HIS A 336 22.34 31.93 -27.08
N SER A 337 23.44 31.49 -27.71
CA SER A 337 23.72 31.93 -29.09
C SER A 337 24.69 30.97 -29.80
N THR A 338 24.35 30.68 -31.03
CA THR A 338 25.11 29.88 -32.00
C THR A 338 25.77 30.83 -32.99
N GLN A 339 27.08 30.70 -33.25
CA GLN A 339 27.66 30.62 -34.60
C GLN A 339 29.21 30.63 -34.61
N LYS A 340 29.77 29.61 -35.29
CA LYS A 340 30.91 29.57 -36.25
C LYS A 340 32.10 30.53 -35.98
N THR A 341 33.38 30.13 -36.00
CA THR A 341 34.14 29.46 -37.08
C THR A 341 35.60 29.24 -36.60
N SER A 342 36.26 28.25 -37.21
CA SER A 342 37.70 28.15 -37.53
C SER A 342 38.78 28.04 -36.43
N GLU A 343 39.60 27.00 -36.61
CA GLU A 343 40.89 26.71 -36.01
C GLU A 343 41.90 27.87 -36.12
N GLN A 344 42.64 28.16 -35.03
CA GLN A 344 44.08 28.46 -35.14
C GLN A 344 44.86 28.25 -33.83
N LYS A 345 45.90 27.45 -34.01
CA LYS A 345 47.13 27.17 -33.24
C LYS A 345 47.66 28.21 -32.23
N MET A 346 48.31 27.63 -31.21
CA MET A 346 49.56 28.06 -30.55
C MET A 346 49.55 29.10 -29.42
N ASN A 347 49.99 28.61 -28.26
CA ASN A 347 51.13 29.07 -27.45
C ASN A 347 50.85 29.51 -25.99
N ARG A 348 51.33 28.62 -25.11
CA ARG A 348 52.12 28.81 -23.88
C ARG A 348 52.34 30.24 -23.32
N THR A 349 52.32 30.21 -21.97
CA THR A 349 53.21 30.83 -20.97
C THR A 349 52.74 32.06 -20.17
N ASN A 350 52.91 31.89 -18.84
CA ASN A 350 53.28 32.84 -17.79
C ASN A 350 52.18 33.43 -16.87
N GLU A 351 52.16 32.87 -15.65
CA GLU A 351 51.99 33.51 -14.32
C GLU A 351 52.80 34.84 -14.15
N PRO A 352 52.73 35.59 -13.01
CA PRO A 352 51.75 35.63 -11.89
C PRO A 352 51.41 37.07 -11.38
N ALA A 353 50.60 37.10 -10.30
CA ALA A 353 50.67 38.02 -9.13
C ALA A 353 49.78 39.30 -9.05
N ARG A 354 48.99 39.33 -7.96
CA ARG A 354 49.08 40.23 -6.77
C ARG A 354 47.84 41.08 -6.39
N THR A 355 47.28 40.70 -5.23
CA THR A 355 46.90 41.50 -4.03
C THR A 355 45.64 42.40 -3.94
N LYS A 356 44.87 42.09 -2.86
CA LYS A 356 44.23 42.95 -1.81
C LYS A 356 43.08 43.88 -2.29
N THR A 357 41.95 44.06 -1.60
CA THR A 357 41.73 44.44 -0.18
C THR A 357 40.20 44.40 0.14
N ARG A 358 39.82 44.29 1.43
CA ARG A 358 38.46 44.38 2.02
C ARG A 358 38.52 45.45 3.16
N PRO A 359 37.44 45.86 3.89
CA PRO A 359 36.15 46.56 3.61
C PRO A 359 36.12 48.00 4.24
N PRO A 360 34.96 48.68 4.38
CA PRO A 360 34.18 48.69 5.66
C PRO A 360 32.64 48.61 5.44
N GLU A 361 31.83 47.88 6.20
CA GLU A 361 31.19 48.10 7.53
C GLU A 361 29.92 49.03 7.55
N LEU A 362 28.89 48.52 8.25
CA LEU A 362 27.41 48.76 8.29
C LEU A 362 26.96 49.92 9.23
N PRO A 363 25.68 50.11 9.70
CA PRO A 363 24.28 49.65 9.39
C PRO A 363 23.27 50.88 9.41
N PRO A 364 21.97 50.87 9.87
CA PRO A 364 20.91 49.85 10.04
C PRO A 364 19.52 50.24 9.46
N LYS A 365 18.56 49.29 9.47
CA LYS A 365 17.08 49.39 9.66
C LYS A 365 16.42 48.23 8.89
N SER A 366 15.33 47.60 9.30
CA SER A 366 14.54 47.48 10.53
C SER A 366 13.58 46.32 10.26
N GLU A 367 13.01 45.77 11.33
CA GLU A 367 11.94 44.76 11.38
C GLU A 367 10.86 44.93 10.30
N GLU A 368 10.40 43.85 9.68
CA GLU A 368 8.98 43.47 9.77
C GLU A 368 8.67 42.12 9.09
N ASP A 369 7.73 41.44 9.75
CA ASP A 369 7.27 40.09 9.56
C ASP A 369 6.58 39.80 8.22
N THR A 370 6.97 38.65 7.69
CA THR A 370 6.13 37.55 7.22
C THR A 370 4.61 37.66 7.42
N GLN A 371 3.87 37.25 6.38
CA GLN A 371 2.43 36.90 6.32
C GLN A 371 1.43 38.01 5.94
N LYS A 372 0.80 37.85 4.75
CA LYS A 372 -0.66 37.82 4.50
C LYS A 372 -0.97 38.16 3.04
N TRP A 373 -1.50 37.22 2.25
CA TRP A 373 -2.54 37.43 1.22
C TRP A 373 -3.21 36.05 0.97
N LYS A 374 -4.39 35.79 1.55
CA LYS A 374 -5.77 36.00 1.02
C LYS A 374 -6.12 35.09 -0.17
N ILE A 375 -7.03 34.11 0.05
CA ILE A 375 -8.12 33.81 -0.88
C ILE A 375 -9.43 33.65 -0.08
N TRP A 376 -10.50 34.09 -0.73
CA TRP A 376 -11.70 34.74 -0.25
C TRP A 376 -12.87 33.75 -0.10
N SER A 377 -13.71 34.02 0.90
CA SER A 377 -15.05 33.48 1.08
C SER A 377 -16.01 33.94 -0.02
N GLY A 378 -16.83 33.04 -0.53
CA GLY A 378 -17.97 33.36 -1.40
C GLY A 378 -19.18 32.49 -1.07
N ILE A 379 -19.95 32.90 -0.06
CA ILE A 379 -21.35 32.51 0.13
C ILE A 379 -22.18 33.39 -0.80
N SER A 380 -23.01 32.77 -1.65
CA SER A 380 -24.24 33.42 -2.13
C SER A 380 -25.39 32.42 -2.06
N ARG A 381 -26.26 32.64 -1.08
CA ARG A 381 -27.68 32.28 -1.14
C ARG A 381 -28.40 33.45 -1.81
N ARG A 382 -29.26 33.19 -2.78
CA ARG A 382 -30.71 33.40 -2.70
C ARG A 382 -31.38 33.20 -4.06
N GLY A 383 -32.60 32.68 -3.97
CA GLY A 383 -33.54 32.28 -4.98
C GLY A 383 -34.50 31.36 -4.25
#